data_AF-A0A6G9YTE9-F1
#
_entry.id   AF-A0A6G9YTE9-F1
#
_cell.length_a   1.000
_cell.length_b   1.000
_cell.length_c   1.000
_cell.angle_alpha   90.00
_cell.angle_beta   90.00
_cell.angle_gamma   90.00
#
_symmetry.space_group_name_H-M   'P 1'
#
loop_
_entity.id
_entity.type
_entity.pdbx_description
1 polymer ?
#
loop_
_entity_poly.entity_id
_entity_poly.type
_entity_poly.pdbx_seq_one_letter_code
_entity_poly.pdbx_strand_id
1 'polypeptide(L)'
;MGRKPLLSFAEIEDLHNKGLTYTQIAKIKGVTKQAVSKVVRLHGGSQTPRQTVGQHFPWKEVPRHFRESSPYKRMRDHGEWMATGGKGMQGYKLDRLRWWHRYLRENNVVLEFDPEIPAIDGVSPGGGFAYRPRQEEDGDLLIRVNGYTQMSPESYTIWVLPDPGEGP
;
A
#
# COMPACT_ATOMS: atom_id res chain seq x y z
N MET A 1 -19.86 13.76 39.18
CA MET A 1 -20.18 13.11 37.89
C MET A 1 -19.07 13.44 36.90
N GLY A 2 -18.34 12.45 36.41
CA GLY A 2 -17.22 12.65 35.48
C GLY A 2 -17.71 13.14 34.11
N ARG A 3 -17.05 14.17 33.58
CA ARG A 3 -17.32 14.74 32.25
C ARG A 3 -17.10 13.63 31.21
N LYS A 4 -18.17 13.17 30.54
CA LYS A 4 -18.05 12.23 29.42
C LYS A 4 -17.06 12.82 28.40
N PRO A 5 -16.05 12.08 27.92
CA PRO A 5 -15.19 12.57 26.86
C PRO A 5 -16.07 12.92 25.65
N LEU A 6 -15.84 14.08 25.04
CA LEU A 6 -16.55 14.56 23.85
C LEU A 6 -16.48 13.61 22.65
N LEU A 7 -15.60 12.60 22.71
CA LEU A 7 -15.29 11.71 21.61
C LEU A 7 -14.91 10.32 22.15
N SER A 8 -15.81 9.35 22.03
CA SER A 8 -15.57 7.95 22.41
C SER A 8 -15.02 7.13 21.24
N PHE A 9 -14.03 6.29 21.50
CA PHE A 9 -13.46 5.38 20.51
C PHE A 9 -14.51 4.41 19.93
N ALA A 10 -15.35 3.80 20.78
CA ALA A 10 -16.39 2.87 20.34
C ALA A 10 -17.44 3.53 19.43
N GLU A 11 -17.77 4.81 19.68
CA GLU A 11 -18.68 5.57 18.83
C GLU A 11 -18.04 5.92 17.48
N ILE A 12 -16.73 6.17 17.44
CA ILE A 12 -16.01 6.39 16.19
C ILE A 12 -15.97 5.10 15.36
N GLU A 13 -15.68 3.95 15.98
CA GLU A 13 -15.64 2.67 15.27
C GLU A 13 -17.01 2.26 14.73
N ASP A 14 -18.08 2.41 15.51
CA ASP A 14 -19.45 2.11 15.04
C ASP A 14 -19.84 2.95 13.81
N LEU A 15 -19.55 4.25 13.83
CA LEU A 15 -19.80 5.13 12.69
C LEU A 15 -18.90 4.78 11.49
N HIS A 16 -17.65 4.42 11.74
CA HIS A 16 -16.72 4.02 10.69
C HIS A 16 -17.15 2.70 10.02
N ASN A 17 -17.60 1.72 10.81
CA ASN A 17 -18.14 0.45 10.33
C ASN A 17 -19.43 0.64 9.51
N LYS A 18 -20.20 1.71 9.79
CA LYS A 18 -21.33 2.16 8.96
C LYS A 18 -20.90 2.86 7.66
N GLY A 19 -19.61 2.90 7.35
CA GLY A 19 -19.05 3.43 6.11
C GLY A 19 -18.74 4.93 6.13
N LEU A 20 -18.83 5.60 7.29
CA LEU A 20 -18.51 7.02 7.40
C LEU A 20 -17.00 7.23 7.49
N THR A 21 -16.49 8.20 6.73
CA THR A 21 -15.10 8.64 6.82
C THR A 21 -14.85 9.43 8.12
N TYR A 22 -13.60 9.43 8.62
CA TYR A 22 -13.24 10.25 9.79
C TYR A 22 -13.52 11.75 9.62
N THR A 23 -13.55 12.26 8.38
CA THR A 23 -13.95 13.64 8.10
C THR A 23 -15.45 13.85 8.34
N GLN A 24 -16.30 12.89 7.93
CA GLN A 24 -17.73 12.94 8.20
C GLN A 24 -18.03 12.76 9.68
N ILE A 25 -17.34 11.82 10.35
CA ILE A 25 -17.47 11.59 11.79
C ILE A 25 -17.08 12.84 12.57
N ALA A 26 -15.99 13.51 12.18
CA ALA A 26 -15.57 14.77 12.79
C ALA A 26 -16.66 15.86 12.69
N LYS A 27 -17.29 16.00 11.52
CA LYS A 27 -18.42 16.93 11.32
C LYS A 27 -19.62 16.58 12.20
N ILE A 28 -19.99 15.31 12.28
CA ILE A 28 -21.12 14.82 13.11
C ILE A 28 -20.85 15.08 14.60
N LYS A 29 -19.61 14.86 15.05
CA LYS A 29 -19.21 14.97 16.46
C LYS A 29 -18.78 16.38 16.87
N GLY A 30 -18.78 17.36 15.95
CA GLY A 30 -18.35 18.73 16.23
C GLY A 30 -16.88 18.86 16.63
N VAL A 31 -16.02 17.96 16.13
CA VAL A 31 -14.58 17.92 16.45
C VAL A 31 -13.74 17.98 15.17
N THR A 32 -12.41 18.05 15.31
CA THR A 32 -11.50 17.97 14.16
C THR A 32 -11.24 16.51 13.75
N LYS A 33 -10.94 16.28 12.47
CA LYS A 33 -10.47 14.97 11.96
C LYS A 33 -9.24 14.47 12.74
N GLN A 34 -8.36 15.38 13.15
CA GLN A 34 -7.15 15.06 13.91
C GLN A 34 -7.49 14.53 15.31
N ALA A 35 -8.52 15.07 15.97
CA ALA A 35 -9.00 14.57 17.25
C ALA A 35 -9.56 13.13 17.10
N VAL A 36 -10.35 12.87 16.06
CA VAL A 36 -10.86 11.52 15.73
C VAL A 36 -9.70 10.55 15.48
N SER A 37 -8.74 10.91 14.63
CA SER A 37 -7.57 10.08 14.32
C SER A 37 -6.69 9.81 15.56
N LYS A 38 -6.54 10.80 16.45
CA LYS A 38 -5.80 10.65 17.71
C LYS A 38 -6.49 9.64 18.63
N VAL A 39 -7.82 9.70 18.79
CA VAL A 39 -8.58 8.74 19.62
C VAL A 39 -8.48 7.32 19.06
N VAL A 40 -8.68 7.14 17.75
CA VAL A 40 -8.54 5.81 17.10
C VAL A 40 -7.14 5.24 17.33
N ARG A 41 -6.09 6.04 17.14
CA ARG A 41 -4.70 5.60 17.34
C ARG A 41 -4.39 5.23 18.80
N LEU A 42 -4.92 5.98 19.77
CA LEU A 42 -4.65 5.76 21.20
C LEU A 42 -5.35 4.50 21.74
N HIS A 43 -6.47 4.12 21.15
CA HIS A 43 -7.32 3.03 21.62
C HIS A 43 -7.22 1.76 20.75
N GLY A 44 -6.19 1.65 19.91
CA GLY A 44 -5.93 0.43 19.14
C GLY A 44 -6.93 0.19 18.00
N GLY A 45 -7.51 1.25 17.44
CA GLY A 45 -8.43 1.17 16.31
C GLY A 45 -7.89 0.34 15.16
N SER A 46 -8.83 -0.37 14.52
CA SER A 46 -8.58 -1.15 13.31
C SER A 46 -7.70 -0.36 12.34
N GLN A 47 -6.55 -0.94 12.01
CA GLN A 47 -5.66 -0.33 11.05
C GLN A 47 -6.40 -0.20 9.72
N THR A 48 -6.22 0.95 9.06
CA THR A 48 -6.72 1.06 7.69
C THR A 48 -6.03 -0.02 6.84
N PRO A 49 -6.68 -0.58 5.81
CA PRO A 49 -6.07 -1.59 4.96
C PRO A 49 -4.69 -1.17 4.43
N ARG A 50 -4.52 0.13 4.17
CA ARG A 50 -3.24 0.75 3.79
C ARG A 50 -2.14 0.69 4.87
N GLN A 51 -2.51 0.84 6.14
CA GLN A 51 -1.57 0.71 7.25
C GLN A 51 -1.14 -0.73 7.43
N THR A 52 -2.07 -1.68 7.35
CA THR A 52 -1.77 -3.12 7.39
C THR A 52 -0.82 -3.50 6.26
N VAL A 53 -1.13 -3.12 5.01
CA VAL A 53 -0.22 -3.38 3.88
C VAL A 53 1.14 -2.69 4.04
N GLY A 54 1.17 -1.51 4.67
CA GLY A 54 2.43 -0.84 4.99
C GLY A 54 3.31 -1.60 5.99
N GLN A 55 2.72 -2.39 6.90
CA GLN A 55 3.49 -3.24 7.83
C GLN A 55 4.10 -4.45 7.13
N HIS A 56 3.46 -4.92 6.06
CA HIS A 56 3.90 -6.04 5.24
C HIS A 56 4.58 -5.55 3.96
N PHE A 57 5.11 -4.33 3.94
CA PHE A 57 5.82 -3.83 2.76
C PHE A 57 7.10 -4.65 2.55
N PRO A 58 7.44 -5.04 1.31
CA PRO A 58 8.37 -6.13 1.09
C PRO A 58 9.83 -5.73 1.31
N TRP A 59 10.11 -4.45 1.55
CA TRP A 59 11.46 -3.94 1.81
C TRP A 59 11.49 -3.22 3.14
N LYS A 60 12.42 -3.64 4.00
CA LYS A 60 12.58 -3.15 5.37
C LYS A 60 12.81 -1.64 5.41
N GLU A 61 13.75 -1.17 4.59
CA GLU A 61 14.07 0.25 4.46
C GLU A 61 14.41 0.59 3.01
N VAL A 62 13.59 1.44 2.39
CA VAL A 62 13.91 2.06 1.11
C VAL A 62 14.34 3.50 1.38
N PRO A 63 15.57 3.93 1.09
CA PRO A 63 15.98 5.33 1.22
C PRO A 63 15.05 6.32 0.52
N ARG A 64 14.90 7.53 1.08
CA ARG A 64 13.91 8.52 0.63
C ARG A 64 14.03 8.87 -0.85
N HIS A 65 15.24 8.96 -1.39
CA HIS A 65 15.47 9.32 -2.79
C HIS A 65 14.95 8.26 -3.77
N PHE A 66 14.89 6.99 -3.38
CA PHE A 66 14.29 5.94 -4.20
C PHE A 66 12.75 5.93 -4.13
N ARG A 67 12.15 6.47 -3.06
CA ARG A 67 10.69 6.46 -2.85
C ARG A 67 9.92 7.34 -3.84
N GLU A 68 10.60 8.27 -4.50
CA GLU A 68 10.01 9.12 -5.52
C GLU A 68 9.94 8.45 -6.91
N SER A 69 10.58 7.30 -7.07
CA SER A 69 10.56 6.54 -8.32
C SER A 69 9.16 6.01 -8.66
N SER A 70 8.91 5.81 -9.97
CA SER A 70 7.66 5.22 -10.45
C SER A 70 7.42 3.81 -9.88
N PRO A 71 8.41 2.89 -9.83
CA PRO A 71 8.23 1.55 -9.27
C PRO A 71 7.79 1.57 -7.81
N TYR A 72 8.42 2.39 -6.95
CA TYR A 72 8.01 2.48 -5.54
C TYR A 72 6.58 3.00 -5.38
N LYS A 73 6.20 4.00 -6.18
CA LYS A 73 4.82 4.52 -6.20
C LYS A 73 3.82 3.45 -6.64
N ARG A 74 4.17 2.61 -7.63
CA ARG A 74 3.35 1.48 -8.08
C ARG A 74 3.17 0.41 -7.03
N MET A 75 4.20 0.09 -6.26
CA MET A 75 4.09 -0.81 -5.11
C MET A 75 3.08 -0.30 -4.08
N ARG A 76 3.10 0.99 -3.77
CA ARG A 76 2.13 1.57 -2.84
C ARG A 76 0.70 1.56 -3.38
N ASP A 77 0.53 1.80 -4.68
CA ASP A 77 -0.79 1.74 -5.32
C ASP A 77 -1.31 0.29 -5.40
N HIS A 78 -0.44 -0.67 -5.70
CA HIS A 78 -0.78 -2.09 -5.69
C HIS A 78 -1.21 -2.56 -4.31
N GLY A 79 -0.42 -2.23 -3.28
CA GLY A 79 -0.77 -2.57 -1.92
C GLY A 79 -2.10 -1.95 -1.47
N GLU A 80 -2.36 -0.70 -1.85
CA GLU A 80 -3.66 -0.06 -1.61
C GLU A 80 -4.80 -0.78 -2.34
N TRP A 81 -4.56 -1.22 -3.57
CA TRP A 81 -5.54 -1.97 -4.36
C TRP A 81 -5.84 -3.36 -3.76
N MET A 82 -4.81 -4.15 -3.40
CA MET A 82 -4.97 -5.46 -2.75
C MET A 82 -5.80 -5.38 -1.48
N ALA A 83 -5.65 -4.28 -0.73
CA ALA A 83 -6.34 -4.08 0.53
C ALA A 83 -7.79 -3.59 0.38
N THR A 84 -8.18 -3.10 -0.79
CA THR A 84 -9.46 -2.38 -0.98
C THR A 84 -10.26 -2.77 -2.22
N GLY A 85 -9.70 -3.60 -3.10
CA GLY A 85 -10.24 -3.83 -4.45
C GLY A 85 -10.33 -2.56 -5.29
N GLY A 86 -9.50 -1.55 -5.00
CA GLY A 86 -9.53 -0.25 -5.68
C GLY A 86 -10.56 0.75 -5.16
N LYS A 87 -11.36 0.39 -4.14
CA LYS A 87 -12.38 1.28 -3.58
C LYS A 87 -11.74 2.54 -2.99
N GLY A 88 -12.11 3.70 -3.54
CA GLY A 88 -11.61 5.01 -3.10
C GLY A 88 -10.27 5.42 -3.72
N MET A 89 -9.70 4.61 -4.62
CA MET A 89 -8.55 5.00 -5.43
C MET A 89 -9.01 5.92 -6.58
N GLN A 90 -8.14 6.85 -6.97
CA GLN A 90 -8.42 7.75 -8.10
C GLN A 90 -8.23 6.99 -9.42
N GLY A 91 -9.07 7.29 -10.42
CA GLY A 91 -9.07 6.58 -11.71
C GLY A 91 -7.67 6.49 -12.35
N TYR A 92 -6.93 7.60 -12.40
CA TYR A 92 -5.57 7.60 -12.98
C TYR A 92 -4.60 6.65 -12.27
N LYS A 93 -4.79 6.38 -10.97
CA LYS A 93 -3.95 5.41 -10.23
C LYS A 93 -4.28 3.99 -10.65
N LEU A 94 -5.57 3.68 -10.79
CA LEU A 94 -6.05 2.38 -11.25
C LEU A 94 -5.58 2.13 -12.68
N ASP A 95 -5.72 3.11 -13.58
CA ASP A 95 -5.24 3.00 -14.95
C ASP A 95 -3.74 2.72 -15.00
N ARG A 96 -2.94 3.49 -14.26
CA ARG A 96 -1.49 3.29 -14.21
C ARG A 96 -1.11 1.95 -13.58
N LEU A 97 -1.87 1.48 -12.59
CA LEU A 97 -1.63 0.19 -11.96
C LEU A 97 -1.96 -0.95 -12.93
N ARG A 98 -3.08 -0.85 -13.66
CA ARG A 98 -3.48 -1.79 -14.72
C ARG A 98 -2.39 -1.89 -15.80
N TRP A 99 -1.90 -0.74 -16.29
CA TRP A 99 -0.79 -0.71 -17.26
C TRP A 99 0.47 -1.35 -16.72
N TRP A 100 0.79 -1.11 -15.45
CA TRP A 100 1.96 -1.70 -14.83
C TRP A 100 1.83 -3.22 -14.63
N HIS A 101 0.68 -3.72 -14.17
CA HIS A 101 0.41 -5.16 -14.10
C HIS A 101 0.50 -5.83 -15.47
N ARG A 102 -0.07 -5.20 -16.49
CA ARG A 102 0.04 -5.64 -17.88
C ARG A 102 1.50 -5.70 -18.32
N TYR A 103 2.29 -4.65 -18.04
CA TYR A 103 3.71 -4.61 -18.37
C TYR A 103 4.50 -5.75 -17.73
N LEU A 104 4.32 -5.99 -16.43
CA LEU A 104 5.01 -7.09 -15.72
C LEU A 104 4.68 -8.45 -16.35
N ARG A 105 3.42 -8.65 -16.73
CA ARG A 105 2.95 -9.91 -17.34
C ARG A 105 3.44 -10.10 -18.76
N GLU A 106 3.22 -9.11 -19.64
CA GLU A 106 3.56 -9.20 -21.06
C GLU A 106 5.06 -9.29 -21.31
N ASN A 107 5.87 -8.67 -20.43
CA ASN A 107 7.32 -8.73 -20.54
C ASN A 107 7.92 -9.87 -19.69
N ASN A 108 7.10 -10.63 -18.96
CA ASN A 108 7.50 -11.67 -18.02
C ASN A 108 8.63 -11.21 -17.08
N VAL A 109 8.42 -10.08 -16.40
CA VAL A 109 9.38 -9.47 -15.48
C VAL A 109 8.82 -9.30 -14.08
N VAL A 110 9.72 -9.24 -13.11
CA VAL A 110 9.48 -8.88 -11.71
C VAL A 110 10.22 -7.60 -11.34
N LEU A 111 9.75 -6.90 -10.32
CA LEU A 111 10.43 -5.72 -9.79
C LEU A 111 11.43 -6.12 -8.70
N GLU A 112 12.69 -5.79 -8.90
CA GLU A 112 13.73 -5.93 -7.89
C GLU A 112 14.01 -4.58 -7.23
N PHE A 113 14.24 -4.61 -5.91
CA PHE A 113 14.89 -3.52 -5.19
C PHE A 113 16.23 -3.98 -4.65
N ASP A 114 17.26 -3.20 -4.93
CA ASP A 114 18.58 -3.31 -4.33
C ASP A 114 19.20 -1.90 -4.38
N PRO A 115 19.57 -1.31 -3.24
CA PRO A 115 20.12 0.05 -3.18
C PRO A 115 21.41 0.23 -3.99
N GLU A 116 22.10 -0.83 -4.36
CA GLU A 116 23.31 -0.79 -5.20
C GLU A 116 23.01 -0.76 -6.70
N ILE A 117 21.75 -0.98 -7.11
CA ILE A 117 21.35 -0.86 -8.52
C ILE A 117 21.55 0.59 -8.98
N PRO A 118 22.35 0.83 -10.04
CA PRO A 118 22.56 2.17 -10.57
C PRO A 118 21.28 2.75 -11.18
N ALA A 119 21.29 4.05 -11.44
CA ALA A 119 20.19 4.70 -12.14
C ALA A 119 19.90 4.02 -13.49
N ILE A 120 18.63 3.72 -13.74
CA ILE A 120 18.15 3.19 -15.01
C ILE A 120 17.13 4.17 -15.57
N ASP A 121 17.42 4.73 -16.74
CA ASP A 121 16.54 5.67 -17.40
C ASP A 121 15.18 5.03 -17.73
N GLY A 122 14.11 5.79 -17.57
CA GLY A 122 12.73 5.31 -17.72
C GLY A 122 12.22 4.35 -16.62
N VAL A 123 13.09 3.82 -15.75
CA VAL A 123 12.71 2.92 -14.64
C VAL A 123 12.82 3.63 -13.30
N SER A 124 14.05 3.98 -12.91
CA SER A 124 14.35 4.69 -11.67
C SER A 124 15.59 5.56 -11.86
N PRO A 125 15.41 6.86 -12.18
CA PRO A 125 16.51 7.79 -12.36
C PRO A 125 17.38 7.98 -11.11
N GLY A 126 16.83 7.66 -9.93
CA GLY A 126 17.57 7.69 -8.66
C GLY A 126 18.31 6.39 -8.34
N GLY A 127 18.19 5.33 -9.15
CA GLY A 127 18.70 3.99 -8.87
C GLY A 127 17.75 3.13 -8.03
N GLY A 128 18.26 2.01 -7.51
CA GLY A 128 17.58 1.18 -6.52
C GLY A 128 16.59 0.15 -7.08
N PHE A 129 16.01 0.39 -8.25
CA PHE A 129 14.96 -0.47 -8.82
C PHE A 129 15.29 -0.92 -10.23
N ALA A 130 15.04 -2.19 -10.53
CA ALA A 130 15.15 -2.75 -11.87
C ALA A 130 14.01 -3.73 -12.15
N TYR A 131 13.59 -3.81 -13.41
CA TYR A 131 12.79 -4.95 -13.86
C TYR A 131 13.74 -6.09 -14.25
N ARG A 132 13.50 -7.29 -13.72
CA ARG A 132 14.29 -8.49 -13.99
C ARG A 132 13.43 -9.54 -14.68
N PRO A 133 13.97 -10.32 -15.62
CA PRO A 133 13.28 -11.51 -16.12
C PRO A 133 12.84 -12.38 -14.94
N ARG A 134 11.58 -12.82 -14.98
CA ARG A 134 11.01 -13.73 -13.98
C ARG A 134 11.76 -15.05 -13.99
N GLN A 135 12.03 -15.57 -12.80
CA GLN A 135 12.58 -16.90 -12.56
C GLN A 135 11.52 -17.79 -11.92
N GLU A 136 11.73 -19.10 -11.92
CA GLU A 136 10.77 -20.06 -11.35
C GLU A 136 10.56 -19.81 -9.84
N GLU A 137 11.64 -19.42 -9.14
CA GLU A 137 11.63 -19.12 -7.70
C GLU A 137 10.82 -17.88 -7.34
N ASP A 138 10.55 -16.99 -8.29
CA ASP A 138 9.69 -15.82 -8.06
C ASP A 138 8.21 -16.23 -7.89
N GLY A 139 7.82 -17.41 -8.39
CA GLY A 139 6.43 -17.88 -8.37
C GLY A 139 5.47 -16.85 -8.97
N ASP A 140 4.42 -16.52 -8.23
CA ASP A 140 3.42 -15.53 -8.62
C ASP A 140 3.73 -14.10 -8.11
N LEU A 141 4.87 -13.92 -7.41
CA LEU A 141 5.22 -12.61 -6.88
C LEU A 141 5.49 -11.62 -8.01
N LEU A 142 5.10 -10.37 -7.80
CA LEU A 142 5.44 -9.28 -8.72
C LEU A 142 6.82 -8.67 -8.43
N ILE A 143 7.47 -9.11 -7.35
CA ILE A 143 8.80 -8.69 -6.90
C ILE A 143 9.80 -9.85 -6.91
N ARG A 144 11.10 -9.52 -7.03
CA ARG A 144 12.21 -10.44 -6.74
C ARG A 144 12.50 -10.44 -5.24
N VAL A 145 12.54 -11.62 -4.63
CA VAL A 145 12.99 -11.81 -3.24
C VAL A 145 14.51 -11.86 -3.20
N ASN A 146 15.13 -10.99 -2.41
CA ASN A 146 16.59 -10.89 -2.24
C ASN A 146 16.97 -10.43 -0.82
N GLY A 147 18.26 -10.17 -0.58
CA GLY A 147 18.77 -9.77 0.75
C GLY A 147 18.21 -8.47 1.32
N TYR A 148 17.53 -7.65 0.52
CA TYR A 148 16.88 -6.40 0.95
C TYR A 148 15.38 -6.56 1.21
N THR A 149 14.84 -7.76 1.01
CA THR A 149 13.44 -8.05 1.27
C THR A 149 13.17 -8.50 2.71
N GLN A 150 11.99 -8.18 3.20
CA GLN A 150 11.45 -8.68 4.45
C GLN A 150 10.06 -9.25 4.18
N MET A 151 9.99 -10.56 3.95
CA MET A 151 8.75 -11.24 3.63
C MET A 151 8.12 -11.83 4.89
N SER A 152 6.87 -11.47 5.16
CA SER A 152 5.98 -12.18 6.08
C SER A 152 5.02 -13.09 5.29
N PRO A 153 4.31 -14.04 5.93
CA PRO A 153 3.27 -14.81 5.26
C PRO A 153 2.25 -13.95 4.49
N GLU A 154 1.84 -12.83 5.07
CA GLU A 154 0.93 -11.85 4.43
C GLU A 154 1.60 -11.10 3.27
N SER A 155 2.92 -10.93 3.30
CA SER A 155 3.65 -10.32 2.18
C SER A 155 3.52 -11.20 0.92
N TYR A 156 3.53 -12.53 1.08
CA TYR A 156 3.35 -13.47 -0.02
C TYR A 156 1.92 -13.51 -0.57
N THR A 157 0.94 -12.91 0.11
CA THR A 157 -0.42 -12.75 -0.44
C THR A 157 -0.61 -11.37 -1.04
N ILE A 158 -0.01 -10.34 -0.44
CA ILE A 158 -0.14 -8.95 -0.89
C ILE A 158 0.66 -8.69 -2.17
N TRP A 159 1.88 -9.22 -2.31
CA TRP A 159 2.77 -8.85 -3.43
C TRP A 159 2.75 -9.83 -4.60
N VAL A 160 1.60 -10.46 -4.82
CA VAL A 160 1.32 -11.34 -5.95
C VAL A 160 0.82 -10.52 -7.13
N LEU A 161 1.23 -10.88 -8.33
CA LEU A 161 0.67 -10.31 -9.56
C LEU A 161 -0.75 -10.89 -9.76
N PRO A 162 -1.81 -10.08 -9.72
CA PRO A 162 -3.17 -10.59 -9.88
C PRO A 162 -3.40 -11.14 -11.30
N ASP A 163 -4.35 -12.05 -11.44
CA ASP A 163 -4.75 -12.55 -12.75
C ASP A 163 -5.38 -11.44 -13.62
N PRO A 164 -5.33 -11.54 -14.96
CA PRO A 164 -5.87 -10.51 -15.87
C PRO A 164 -7.33 -10.12 -15.61
N GLY A 165 -8.15 -11.04 -15.09
CA GLY A 165 -9.55 -10.80 -14.74
C GLY A 165 -9.77 -10.26 -13.32
N GLU A 166 -8.73 -10.29 -12.48
CA GLU A 166 -8.80 -9.87 -11.09
C GLU A 166 -8.17 -8.51 -10.86
N GLY A 167 -7.38 -7.97 -11.79
CA GLY A 167 -6.69 -6.68 -11.67
C GLY A 167 -7.58 -5.42 -11.71
N PRO A 168 -7.01 -4.23 -11.41
CA PRO A 168 -7.68 -2.93 -11.47
C PRO A 168 -8.16 -2.55 -12.87
#